data_AF-A0A078HDE1-F1
#
_entry.id   AF-A0A078HDE1-F1
#
_cell.length_a   1.000
_cell.length_b   1.000
_cell.length_c   1.000
_cell.angle_alpha   90.00
_cell.angle_beta   90.00
_cell.angle_gamma   90.00
#
_symmetry.space_group_name_H-M   'P 1'
#
loop_
_entity.id
_entity.type
_entity.pdbx_description
1 polymer ?
#
loop_
_entity_poly.entity_id
_entity_poly.type
_entity_poly.pdbx_seq_one_letter_code
_entity_poly.pdbx_strand_id
1 'polypeptide(L)'
;MFSRLFFCFMFCGEVNRKIKKKSYCPPKIVEGNPCLEYVKYIILPWFNEFTVERDEKHGGNKTFDNFEDIAADYESDKLHPMDLKNALSKALNNILQPVHDHFKTNNRAKNLLKQVRNLSFQFELM
;
A
#
# COMPACT_ATOMS: atom_id res chain seq x y z
N MET A 1 14.96 4.35 11.44
CA MET A 1 13.79 3.49 11.77
C MET A 1 12.94 3.14 10.52
N PHE A 2 13.53 3.13 9.32
CA PHE A 2 12.93 2.53 8.13
C PHE A 2 13.48 1.11 7.96
N SER A 3 13.10 0.21 8.86
CA SER A 3 13.56 -1.17 8.79
C SER A 3 12.74 -1.91 7.73
N ARG A 4 13.41 -2.14 6.59
CA ARG A 4 13.07 -3.06 5.50
C ARG A 4 11.86 -2.67 4.65
N LEU A 5 12.14 -1.82 3.66
CA LEU A 5 11.42 -1.70 2.39
C LEU A 5 11.56 -3.03 1.61
N PHE A 6 10.95 -4.10 2.13
CA PHE A 6 10.95 -5.45 1.54
C PHE A 6 9.55 -5.74 1.01
N PHE A 7 9.03 -4.83 0.17
CA PHE A 7 7.66 -4.92 -0.35
C PHE A 7 7.49 -6.08 -1.33
N CYS A 8 8.53 -6.44 -2.09
CA CYS A 8 8.43 -7.43 -3.16
C CYS A 8 8.13 -8.87 -2.65
N PHE A 9 8.44 -9.18 -1.39
CA PHE A 9 8.18 -10.50 -0.80
C PHE A 9 7.04 -10.52 0.23
N MET A 10 6.43 -9.37 0.52
CA MET A 10 5.31 -9.27 1.45
C MET A 10 4.05 -9.83 0.80
N PHE A 11 3.54 -10.96 1.31
CA PHE A 11 2.21 -11.46 0.93
C PHE A 11 1.13 -10.38 1.10
N CYS A 12 0.06 -10.44 0.31
CA CYS A 12 -1.12 -9.56 0.37
C CYS A 12 -1.64 -9.28 1.81
N GLY A 13 -1.60 -10.28 2.70
CA GLY A 13 -1.98 -10.09 4.12
C GLY A 13 -1.06 -9.16 4.92
N GLU A 14 0.21 -9.07 4.57
CA GLU A 14 1.17 -8.17 5.23
C GLU A 14 1.03 -6.72 4.78
N VAL A 15 0.66 -6.47 3.52
CA VAL A 15 0.42 -5.12 2.98
C VAL A 15 -0.70 -4.46 3.77
N ASN A 16 -1.84 -5.14 3.91
CA ASN A 16 -2.98 -4.64 4.68
C ASN A 16 -2.60 -4.36 6.14
N ARG A 17 -1.80 -5.23 6.77
CA ARG A 17 -1.34 -5.04 8.15
C ARG A 17 -0.43 -3.81 8.28
N LYS A 18 0.54 -3.62 7.38
CA LYS A 18 1.48 -2.50 7.45
C LYS A 18 0.79 -1.18 7.11
N ILE A 19 0.03 -1.13 6.03
CA ILE A 19 -0.64 0.10 5.58
C ILE A 19 -1.79 0.46 6.53
N LYS A 20 -2.73 -0.44 6.82
CA LYS A 20 -3.91 -0.05 7.61
C LYS A 20 -3.58 0.19 9.09
N LYS A 21 -2.77 -0.68 9.69
CA LYS A 21 -2.54 -0.66 11.16
C LYS A 21 -1.28 0.06 11.61
N LYS A 22 -0.21 0.09 10.81
CA LYS A 22 1.11 0.59 11.24
C LYS A 22 1.55 1.90 10.56
N SER A 23 0.97 2.25 9.41
CA SER A 23 1.39 3.45 8.70
C SER A 23 1.00 4.70 9.47
N TYR A 24 1.94 5.64 9.54
CA TYR A 24 1.69 7.00 9.96
C TYR A 24 0.85 7.70 8.88
N CYS A 25 -0.27 8.28 9.28
CA CYS A 25 -1.22 8.94 8.38
C CYS A 25 -2.10 9.89 9.21
N PRO A 26 -1.52 10.99 9.71
CA PRO A 26 -2.23 11.99 10.50
C PRO A 26 -3.32 12.68 9.66
N PRO A 27 -4.51 12.94 10.21
CA PRO A 27 -5.58 13.62 9.49
C PRO A 27 -5.18 15.04 9.09
N LYS A 28 -5.59 15.49 7.89
CA LYS A 28 -5.39 16.84 7.34
C LYS A 28 -3.93 17.30 7.17
N ILE A 29 -2.96 16.42 7.39
CA ILE A 29 -1.53 16.73 7.23
C ILE A 29 -1.01 15.97 6.02
N VAL A 30 -0.65 16.72 4.97
CA VAL A 30 -0.11 16.19 3.71
C VAL A 30 1.41 16.05 3.77
N GLU A 31 2.10 17.05 4.33
CA GLU A 31 3.55 17.07 4.40
C GLU A 31 4.09 15.95 5.29
N GLY A 32 5.07 15.20 4.79
CA GLY A 32 5.68 14.06 5.50
C GLY A 32 4.73 12.88 5.73
N ASN A 33 3.58 12.83 5.06
CA ASN A 33 2.64 11.72 5.17
C ASN A 33 3.03 10.58 4.20
N PRO A 34 3.57 9.45 4.71
CA PRO A 34 4.08 8.40 3.85
C PRO A 34 2.98 7.71 3.03
N CYS A 35 1.71 7.76 3.46
CA CYS A 35 0.62 7.20 2.68
C CYS A 35 0.37 8.03 1.41
N LEU A 36 0.39 9.36 1.54
CA LEU A 36 0.20 10.27 0.42
C LEU A 36 1.40 10.25 -0.53
N GLU A 37 2.62 10.09 0.00
CA GLU A 37 3.81 9.89 -0.85
C GLU A 37 3.71 8.62 -1.70
N TYR A 38 3.22 7.51 -1.15
CA TYR A 38 2.99 6.31 -1.95
C TYR A 38 1.94 6.54 -3.04
N VAL A 39 0.85 7.25 -2.73
CA VAL A 39 -0.15 7.59 -3.74
C VAL A 39 0.47 8.46 -4.85
N LYS A 40 1.24 9.47 -4.48
CA LYS A 40 1.91 10.40 -5.40
C LYS A 40 2.93 9.74 -6.31
N TYR A 41 3.83 8.92 -5.76
CA TYR A 41 5.00 8.44 -6.46
C TYR A 41 4.89 7.00 -6.97
N ILE A 42 3.93 6.22 -6.47
CA ILE A 42 3.74 4.83 -6.89
C ILE A 42 2.39 4.67 -7.57
N ILE A 43 1.29 5.04 -6.91
CA ILE A 43 -0.05 4.68 -7.39
C ILE A 43 -0.45 5.50 -8.62
N LEU A 44 -0.34 6.83 -8.55
CA LEU A 44 -0.69 7.72 -9.67
C LEU A 44 0.17 7.44 -10.92
N PRO A 45 1.51 7.28 -10.86
CA PRO A 45 2.28 6.94 -12.05
C PRO A 45 2.01 5.54 -12.61
N TRP A 46 1.51 4.61 -11.79
CA TRP A 46 1.24 3.24 -12.21
C TRP A 46 -0.13 3.06 -12.87
N PHE A 47 -1.16 3.70 -12.32
CA PHE A 47 -2.54 3.56 -12.79
C PHE A 47 -3.09 4.79 -13.49
N ASN A 48 -2.38 5.92 -13.47
CA ASN A 48 -2.82 7.25 -13.93
C ASN A 48 -3.98 7.86 -13.11
N GLU A 49 -4.61 7.08 -12.24
CA GLU A 49 -5.70 7.50 -11.37
C GLU A 49 -5.57 6.85 -9.99
N PHE A 50 -6.27 7.42 -9.01
CA PHE A 50 -6.42 6.87 -7.67
C PHE A 50 -7.90 6.84 -7.28
N THR A 51 -8.47 5.64 -7.14
CA THR A 51 -9.88 5.45 -6.80
C THR A 51 -10.05 5.10 -5.33
N VAL A 52 -10.83 5.93 -4.62
CA VAL A 52 -11.23 5.73 -3.24
C VAL A 52 -12.67 5.22 -3.20
N GLU A 53 -12.83 3.96 -2.79
CA GLU A 53 -14.14 3.33 -2.62
C GLU A 53 -14.65 3.53 -1.19
N ARG A 54 -15.83 4.12 -1.05
CA ARG A 54 -16.48 4.39 0.24
C ARG A 54 -17.99 4.42 0.06
N ASP A 55 -18.73 4.09 1.12
CA ASP A 55 -20.19 4.08 1.08
C ASP A 55 -20.75 5.48 0.74
N GLU A 56 -21.93 5.52 0.11
CA GLU A 56 -22.60 6.78 -0.26
C GLU A 56 -22.77 7.73 0.94
N LYS A 57 -23.02 7.17 2.13
CA LYS A 57 -23.14 7.91 3.39
C LYS A 57 -21.87 8.66 3.81
N HIS A 58 -20.72 8.25 3.27
CA HIS A 58 -19.41 8.82 3.57
C HIS A 58 -18.81 9.59 2.38
N GLY A 59 -19.66 9.98 1.41
CA GLY A 59 -19.27 10.81 0.26
C GLY A 59 -19.04 10.04 -1.04
N GLY A 60 -19.37 8.73 -1.07
CA GLY A 60 -19.38 7.89 -2.28
C GLY A 60 -18.02 7.66 -2.93
N ASN A 61 -17.96 6.73 -3.87
CA ASN A 61 -16.74 6.45 -4.61
C ASN A 61 -16.24 7.71 -5.33
N LYS A 62 -14.94 7.99 -5.23
CA LYS A 62 -14.31 9.12 -5.90
C LYS A 62 -12.99 8.69 -6.53
N THR A 63 -12.79 9.09 -7.78
CA THR A 63 -11.53 8.90 -8.52
C THR A 63 -10.80 10.22 -8.64
N PHE A 64 -9.49 10.18 -8.50
CA PHE A 64 -8.60 11.33 -8.58
C PHE A 64 -7.55 11.10 -9.67
N ASP A 65 -7.37 12.08 -10.55
CA ASP A 65 -6.43 11.97 -11.68
C ASP A 65 -5.08 12.65 -11.39
N ASN A 66 -5.01 13.46 -10.35
CA ASN A 66 -3.82 14.21 -9.97
C ASN A 66 -3.66 14.26 -8.45
N PHE A 67 -2.46 14.59 -7.98
CA PHE A 67 -2.14 14.59 -6.56
C PHE A 67 -2.69 15.82 -5.84
N GLU A 68 -2.81 16.93 -6.55
CA GLU A 68 -3.26 18.22 -6.03
C GLU A 68 -4.70 18.10 -5.49
N ASP A 69 -5.58 17.43 -6.22
CA ASP A 69 -6.97 17.18 -5.80
C ASP A 69 -7.04 16.25 -4.58
N ILE A 70 -6.15 15.25 -4.51
CA ILE A 70 -6.07 14.34 -3.36
C ILE A 70 -5.61 15.10 -2.12
N ALA A 71 -4.58 15.94 -2.26
CA ALA A 71 -4.04 16.75 -1.17
C ALA A 71 -5.10 17.74 -0.65
N ALA A 72 -5.78 18.45 -1.56
CA ALA A 72 -6.83 19.41 -1.21
C ALA A 72 -8.01 18.73 -0.47
N ASP A 73 -8.46 17.57 -0.93
CA ASP A 73 -9.53 16.82 -0.26
C ASP A 73 -9.08 16.24 1.09
N TYR A 74 -7.80 15.89 1.24
CA TYR A 74 -7.26 15.38 2.49
C TYR A 74 -7.12 16.49 3.54
N GLU A 75 -6.59 17.65 3.17
CA GLU A 75 -6.46 18.83 4.05
C GLU A 75 -7.82 19.38 4.49
N SER A 76 -8.81 19.35 3.58
CA SER A 76 -10.18 19.78 3.88
C SER A 76 -11.02 18.73 4.60
N ASP A 77 -10.45 17.58 4.98
CA ASP A 77 -11.11 16.47 5.68
C ASP A 77 -12.24 15.79 4.87
N LYS A 78 -12.31 16.07 3.56
CA LYS A 78 -13.23 15.39 2.64
C LYS A 78 -12.77 13.98 2.33
N LEU A 79 -11.47 13.70 2.43
CA LEU A 79 -10.88 12.36 2.31
C LEU A 79 -10.33 11.92 3.67
N HIS A 80 -11.00 10.95 4.30
CA HIS A 80 -10.60 10.47 5.61
C HIS A 80 -9.37 9.54 5.54
N PRO A 81 -8.45 9.56 6.54
CA PRO A 81 -7.26 8.71 6.56
C PRO A 81 -7.53 7.21 6.41
N MET A 82 -8.66 6.74 6.95
CA MET A 82 -9.05 5.33 6.84
C MET A 82 -9.34 4.94 5.39
N ASP A 83 -10.05 5.80 4.65
CA ASP A 83 -10.44 5.55 3.26
C ASP A 83 -9.22 5.59 2.36
N LEU A 84 -8.35 6.59 2.56
CA LEU A 84 -7.04 6.68 1.90
C LEU A 84 -6.22 5.39 2.10
N LYS A 85 -6.09 4.92 3.35
CA LYS A 85 -5.34 3.68 3.66
C LYS A 85 -5.97 2.45 3.01
N ASN A 86 -7.30 2.37 2.98
CA ASN A 86 -8.01 1.25 2.37
C ASN A 86 -7.77 1.20 0.86
N ALA A 87 -7.94 2.33 0.18
CA ALA A 87 -7.71 2.48 -1.25
C ALA A 87 -6.25 2.23 -1.62
N LEU A 88 -5.30 2.83 -0.89
CA LEU A 88 -3.86 2.62 -1.08
C LEU A 88 -3.48 1.13 -0.93
N SER A 89 -3.99 0.47 0.10
CA SER A 89 -3.71 -0.94 0.34
C SER A 89 -4.25 -1.84 -0.77
N LYS A 90 -5.44 -1.51 -1.32
CA LYS A 90 -6.03 -2.21 -2.47
C LYS A 90 -5.16 -2.04 -3.71
N ALA A 91 -4.79 -0.80 -4.04
CA ALA A 91 -3.95 -0.49 -5.19
C ALA A 91 -2.58 -1.17 -5.12
N LEU A 92 -1.91 -1.13 -3.96
CA LEU A 92 -0.63 -1.83 -3.75
C LEU A 92 -0.76 -3.35 -3.93
N ASN A 93 -1.84 -3.97 -3.43
CA ASN A 93 -2.06 -5.40 -3.64
C ASN A 93 -2.27 -5.73 -5.12
N ASN A 94 -2.95 -4.87 -5.88
CA ASN A 94 -3.11 -5.06 -7.32
C ASN A 94 -1.76 -5.01 -8.06
N ILE A 95 -0.88 -4.07 -7.70
CA ILE A 95 0.48 -3.98 -8.27
C ILE A 95 1.28 -5.25 -7.95
N LEU A 96 1.15 -5.78 -6.74
CA LEU A 96 1.91 -6.95 -6.27
C LEU A 96 1.31 -8.30 -6.71
N GLN A 97 0.08 -8.31 -7.21
CA GLN A 97 -0.64 -9.54 -7.55
C GLN A 97 0.12 -10.42 -8.57
N PRO A 98 0.69 -9.90 -9.67
CA PRO A 98 1.45 -10.72 -10.62
C PRO A 98 2.69 -11.38 -9.98
N VAL A 99 3.34 -10.68 -9.04
CA VAL A 99 4.49 -11.21 -8.29
C VAL A 99 4.02 -12.35 -7.39
N HIS A 100 2.91 -12.18 -6.67
CA HIS A 100 2.32 -13.24 -5.84
C HIS A 100 1.97 -14.49 -6.66
N ASP A 101 1.35 -14.30 -7.82
CA ASP A 101 0.94 -15.39 -8.69
C ASP A 101 2.16 -16.14 -9.25
N HIS A 102 3.24 -15.43 -9.59
CA HIS A 102 4.51 -16.04 -9.97
C HIS A 102 5.08 -16.96 -8.89
N PHE A 103 5.16 -16.49 -7.64
CA PHE A 103 5.66 -17.31 -6.52
C PHE A 103 4.72 -18.44 -6.10
N LYS A 104 3.44 -18.38 -6.47
CA LYS A 104 2.46 -19.43 -6.20
C LYS A 104 2.52 -20.55 -7.25
N THR A 105 2.69 -20.19 -8.52
CA THR A 105 2.60 -21.11 -9.67
C THR A 105 3.95 -21.69 -10.08
N ASN A 106 5.04 -20.93 -9.94
CA ASN A 106 6.37 -21.38 -10.33
C ASN A 106 7.06 -22.15 -9.19
N ASN A 107 7.22 -23.47 -9.37
CA ASN A 107 7.83 -24.35 -8.36
C ASN A 107 9.26 -23.94 -7.97
N ARG A 108 10.07 -23.45 -8.92
CA ARG A 108 11.43 -22.98 -8.63
C ARG A 108 11.40 -21.74 -7.76
N ALA A 109 10.59 -20.74 -8.12
CA ALA A 109 10.45 -19.50 -7.35
C ALA A 109 9.90 -19.77 -5.95
N LYS A 110 8.89 -20.65 -5.84
CA LYS A 110 8.31 -21.08 -4.56
C LYS A 110 9.32 -21.75 -3.64
N ASN A 111 10.16 -22.63 -4.18
CA ASN A 111 11.20 -23.32 -3.42
C ASN A 111 12.32 -22.36 -2.98
N LEU A 112 12.73 -21.45 -3.87
CA LEU A 112 13.71 -20.41 -3.52
C LEU A 112 13.19 -19.52 -2.40
N LEU A 113 11.92 -19.09 -2.46
CA LEU A 113 11.29 -18.28 -1.42
C LEU A 113 11.29 -18.98 -0.04
N LYS A 114 11.07 -20.30 -0.01
CA LYS A 114 11.16 -21.08 1.24
C LYS A 114 12.58 -21.06 1.81
N GLN A 115 13.59 -21.21 0.96
CA GLN A 115 14.99 -21.18 1.40
C GLN A 115 15.38 -19.81 1.97
N VAL A 116 15.05 -18.72 1.28
CA VAL A 116 15.34 -17.35 1.76
C VAL A 116 14.67 -17.08 3.10
N ARG A 117 13.42 -17.55 3.29
CA ARG A 117 12.70 -17.39 4.58
C ARG A 117 13.40 -18.09 5.73
N ASN A 118 13.84 -19.33 5.52
CA ASN A 118 14.54 -20.09 6.55
C ASN A 118 15.87 -19.42 6.94
N LEU A 119 16.58 -18.83 5.98
CA LEU A 119 17.80 -18.07 6.24
C LEU A 119 17.53 -16.80 7.05
N SER A 120 16.47 -16.05 6.72
CA SER A 120 16.13 -14.83 7.48
C SER A 120 15.79 -15.10 8.95
N PHE A 121 15.23 -16.26 9.29
CA PHE A 121 14.98 -16.63 10.69
C PHE A 121 16.25 -17.00 11.46
N GLN A 122 17.27 -17.55 10.78
CA GLN A 122 18.55 -17.83 11.45
C GLN A 122 19.31 -16.56 11.83
N PHE A 123 19.22 -15.50 11.01
CA PHE A 123 19.87 -14.22 11.30
C PHE A 123 19.16 -13.36 12.37
N GLU A 124 17.90 -13.66 12.71
CA GLU A 124 17.20 -12.97 13.81
C GLU A 124 17.38 -13.67 15.17
N LEU A 125 17.97 -14.88 15.18
CA LEU A 125 18.28 -15.66 16.39
C LEU A 125 19.78 -15.65 16.76
N MET A 126 20.60 -14.90 16.02
CA MET A 126 22.01 -14.59 16.30
C MET A 126 22.14 -13.13 16.73
#